data_AF-G0NLT6-F1
#
_entry.id   AF-G0NLT6-F1
#
_cell.length_a   1.000
_cell.length_b   1.000
_cell.length_c   1.000
_cell.angle_alpha   90.00
_cell.angle_beta   90.00
_cell.angle_gamma   90.00
#
_symmetry.space_group_name_H-M   'P 1'
#
loop_
_entity.id
_entity.type
_entity.pdbx_description
1 polymer ?
#
loop_
_entity_poly.entity_id
_entity_poly.type
_entity_poly.pdbx_seq_one_letter_code
_entity_poly.pdbx_strand_id
1 'polypeptide(L)'
;MLALPSYHDIRPNGQSFPLAELSGHVGPVWKVSWAHSKYGGLLASAAYDKKVIIWQELNGRWQKSYEWEAHEASTTCVAFAPHQYGLMLASSSADGDIGILRYDTVTGQWQSSKIQKCHEQGVNSVSWAPGTADLSAKKRLVSAGNDNKVKIWLLNDTTNEWTCEKVLSGHTDYVREASWCPVTNKGQHSIVSCGIDGNLVLFRTANIETDEWKSKLLEKAPCPLYHASFSPCGSFLSVSGDDNMITIWRENLQGQWIKVPRENKEREGMNAGGAVGGGGAQR
;
A
#
# COMPACT_ATOMS: atom_id res chain seq x y z
N MET A 1 -18.99 15.98 -2.84
CA MET A 1 -19.67 14.75 -2.39
C MET A 1 -18.57 13.83 -1.86
N LEU A 2 -18.41 13.75 -0.54
CA LEU A 2 -17.34 12.98 0.10
C LEU A 2 -17.74 11.50 0.05
N ALA A 3 -16.92 10.65 -0.57
CA ALA A 3 -17.17 9.22 -0.60
C ALA A 3 -16.91 8.63 0.79
N LEU A 4 -17.97 8.09 1.40
CA LEU A 4 -17.88 7.31 2.63
C LEU A 4 -17.26 5.94 2.31
N PRO A 5 -16.55 5.28 3.25
CA PRO A 5 -16.06 3.93 3.03
C PRO A 5 -17.26 2.97 2.94
N SER A 6 -17.62 2.56 1.73
CA SER A 6 -18.59 1.50 1.47
C SER A 6 -17.87 0.17 1.26
N TYR A 7 -18.29 -0.86 1.98
CA TYR A 7 -17.80 -2.22 1.81
C TYR A 7 -18.65 -2.92 0.74
N HIS A 8 -17.99 -3.54 -0.25
CA HIS A 8 -18.67 -4.20 -1.36
C HIS A 8 -18.30 -5.68 -1.45
N ASP A 9 -19.29 -6.54 -1.65
CA ASP A 9 -19.08 -7.90 -2.17
C ASP A 9 -18.90 -7.83 -3.67
N ILE A 10 -17.84 -8.43 -4.21
CA ILE A 10 -17.64 -8.54 -5.65
C ILE A 10 -17.82 -10.00 -6.02
N ARG A 11 -18.95 -10.31 -6.66
CA ARG A 11 -19.23 -11.67 -7.10
C ARG A 11 -18.35 -12.06 -8.30
N PRO A 12 -18.16 -13.36 -8.58
CA PRO A 12 -17.36 -13.82 -9.73
C PRO A 12 -17.84 -13.31 -11.10
N ASN A 13 -19.09 -12.84 -11.19
CA ASN A 13 -19.67 -12.21 -12.38
C ASN A 13 -19.33 -10.72 -12.52
N GLY A 14 -18.49 -10.16 -11.62
CA GLY A 14 -18.05 -8.76 -11.62
C GLY A 14 -19.06 -7.77 -11.04
N GLN A 15 -20.22 -8.22 -10.56
CA GLN A 15 -21.19 -7.34 -9.90
C GLN A 15 -20.76 -7.03 -8.47
N SER A 16 -20.79 -5.74 -8.11
CA SER A 16 -20.54 -5.28 -6.75
C SER A 16 -21.84 -4.94 -6.03
N PHE A 17 -21.99 -5.42 -4.80
CA PHE A 17 -23.14 -5.10 -3.95
C PHE A 17 -22.65 -4.46 -2.66
N PRO A 18 -23.18 -3.29 -2.24
CA PRO A 18 -22.83 -2.72 -0.95
C PRO A 18 -23.29 -3.65 0.17
N LEU A 19 -22.35 -4.11 0.99
CA LEU A 19 -22.59 -4.99 2.14
C LEU A 19 -22.75 -4.20 3.43
N ALA A 20 -21.97 -3.13 3.60
CA ALA A 20 -22.02 -2.28 4.78
C ALA A 20 -21.48 -0.87 4.50
N GLU A 21 -21.94 0.10 5.26
CA GLU A 21 -21.41 1.45 5.31
C GLU A 21 -20.81 1.68 6.70
N LEU A 22 -19.51 1.98 6.74
CA LEU A 22 -18.76 2.08 7.99
C LEU A 22 -18.64 3.55 8.40
N SER A 23 -19.63 4.03 9.16
CA SER A 23 -19.66 5.40 9.66
C SER A 23 -18.96 5.52 11.02
N GLY A 24 -17.98 6.41 11.13
CA GLY A 24 -17.28 6.67 12.39
C GLY A 24 -16.24 7.79 12.32
N HIS A 25 -15.62 7.98 11.15
CA HIS A 25 -14.67 9.07 10.96
C HIS A 25 -15.35 10.43 10.78
N VAL A 26 -14.71 11.47 11.32
CA VAL A 26 -15.12 12.88 11.20
C VAL A 26 -14.19 13.60 10.21
N GLY A 27 -14.02 13.00 9.03
CA GLY A 27 -13.17 13.52 7.97
C GLY A 27 -12.97 12.53 6.82
N PRO A 28 -12.33 12.96 5.72
CA PRO A 28 -11.97 12.07 4.62
C PRO A 28 -11.10 10.91 5.11
N VAL A 29 -11.44 9.70 4.67
CA VAL A 29 -10.64 8.49 4.89
C VAL A 29 -9.58 8.41 3.80
N TRP A 30 -8.32 8.27 4.20
CA TRP A 30 -7.16 8.29 3.28
C TRP A 30 -6.80 6.90 2.77
N LYS A 31 -6.69 5.93 3.67
CA LYS A 31 -6.26 4.56 3.39
C LYS A 31 -7.01 3.58 4.26
N VAL A 32 -7.17 2.38 3.72
CA VAL A 32 -7.70 1.22 4.45
C VAL A 32 -6.76 0.03 4.29
N SER A 33 -6.73 -0.86 5.28
CA SER A 33 -5.89 -2.06 5.26
C SER A 33 -6.63 -3.25 5.85
N TRP A 34 -6.64 -4.36 5.13
CA TRP A 34 -7.20 -5.63 5.60
C TRP A 34 -6.20 -6.38 6.47
N ALA A 35 -6.66 -6.92 7.59
CA ALA A 35 -5.84 -7.85 8.35
C ALA A 35 -5.80 -9.22 7.64
N HIS A 36 -4.85 -10.05 8.05
CA HIS A 36 -4.81 -11.43 7.59
C HIS A 36 -6.07 -12.20 8.04
N SER A 37 -6.62 -13.03 7.14
CA SER A 37 -7.88 -13.77 7.36
C SER A 37 -7.88 -14.65 8.61
N LYS A 38 -6.70 -15.05 9.11
CA LYS A 38 -6.56 -15.80 10.37
C LYS A 38 -7.13 -15.07 11.60
N TYR A 39 -7.31 -13.75 11.52
CA TYR A 39 -7.88 -12.92 12.58
C TYR A 39 -9.38 -12.61 12.36
N GLY A 40 -10.01 -13.26 11.37
CA GLY A 40 -11.37 -12.96 10.95
C GLY A 40 -11.45 -11.75 10.01
N GLY A 41 -12.66 -11.22 9.81
CA GLY A 41 -12.88 -10.01 9.04
C GLY A 41 -12.48 -8.77 9.84
N LEU A 42 -11.21 -8.36 9.73
CA LEU A 42 -10.73 -7.11 10.32
C LEU A 42 -10.25 -6.14 9.23
N LEU A 43 -10.69 -4.90 9.37
CA LEU A 43 -10.34 -3.78 8.48
C LEU A 43 -9.90 -2.60 9.34
N ALA A 44 -8.78 -1.98 9.00
CA ALA A 44 -8.35 -0.72 9.60
C ALA A 44 -8.58 0.42 8.60
N SER A 45 -9.00 1.57 9.09
CA SER A 45 -9.11 2.82 8.32
C SER A 45 -8.35 3.95 9.01
N ALA A 46 -7.66 4.77 8.21
CA ALA A 46 -7.00 5.99 8.64
C ALA A 46 -7.62 7.20 7.96
N ALA A 47 -7.78 8.30 8.70
CA ALA A 47 -8.48 9.46 8.20
C ALA A 47 -7.87 10.79 8.68
N TYR A 48 -8.39 11.87 8.09
CA TYR A 48 -8.02 13.25 8.42
C TYR A 48 -8.33 13.65 9.86
N ASP A 49 -9.27 12.96 10.51
CA ASP A 49 -9.70 13.20 11.90
C ASP A 49 -8.69 12.72 12.96
N LYS A 50 -7.49 12.33 12.54
CA LYS A 50 -6.36 11.88 13.39
C LYS A 50 -6.56 10.50 14.02
N LYS A 51 -7.63 9.81 13.63
CA LYS A 51 -8.02 8.51 14.18
C LYS A 51 -7.66 7.37 13.24
N VAL A 52 -7.39 6.24 13.87
CA VAL A 52 -7.44 4.93 13.25
C VAL A 52 -8.63 4.18 13.83
N ILE A 53 -9.50 3.66 12.98
CA ILE A 53 -10.61 2.82 13.42
C ILE A 53 -10.37 1.39 12.94
N ILE A 54 -10.53 0.43 13.86
CA ILE A 54 -10.55 -1.00 13.54
C ILE A 54 -12.00 -1.47 13.53
N TRP A 55 -12.40 -1.96 12.38
CA TRP A 55 -13.70 -2.56 12.11
C TRP A 55 -13.57 -4.07 12.19
N GLN A 56 -14.56 -4.70 12.80
CA GLN A 56 -14.64 -6.15 12.89
C GLN A 56 -15.98 -6.63 12.36
N GLU A 57 -15.91 -7.68 11.55
CA GLU A 57 -17.05 -8.44 11.09
C GLU A 57 -17.36 -9.55 12.09
N LEU A 58 -18.60 -9.57 12.57
CA LEU A 58 -19.14 -10.60 13.44
C LEU A 58 -20.50 -11.02 12.89
N ASN A 59 -20.62 -12.29 12.50
CA ASN A 59 -21.88 -12.90 12.03
C ASN A 59 -22.55 -12.12 10.88
N GLY A 60 -21.76 -11.71 9.89
CA GLY A 60 -22.19 -10.97 8.70
C GLY A 60 -22.38 -9.47 8.94
N ARG A 61 -22.07 -8.95 10.14
CA ARG A 61 -22.26 -7.53 10.48
C ARG A 61 -20.95 -6.88 10.86
N TRP A 62 -20.70 -5.74 10.24
CA TRP A 62 -19.54 -4.91 10.55
C TRP A 62 -19.85 -3.94 11.68
N GLN A 63 -18.93 -3.83 12.62
CA GLN A 63 -18.99 -2.87 13.71
C GLN A 63 -17.62 -2.32 14.04
N LYS A 64 -17.59 -1.15 14.69
CA LYS A 64 -16.37 -0.57 15.25
C LYS A 64 -15.93 -1.39 16.45
N SER A 65 -14.79 -2.06 16.35
CA SER A 65 -14.21 -2.89 17.41
C SER A 65 -13.27 -2.06 18.29
N TYR A 66 -12.48 -1.19 17.68
CA TYR A 66 -11.54 -0.33 18.40
C TYR A 66 -11.38 1.02 17.71
N GLU A 67 -11.19 2.06 18.50
CA GLU A 67 -10.91 3.41 18.02
C GLU A 67 -9.62 3.89 18.69
N TRP A 68 -8.69 4.39 17.88
CA TRP A 68 -7.37 4.77 18.33
C TRP A 68 -7.02 6.17 17.86
N GLU A 69 -6.91 7.10 18.82
CA GLU A 69 -6.34 8.43 18.62
C GLU A 69 -4.81 8.32 18.58
N ALA A 70 -4.34 7.78 17.46
CA ALA A 70 -2.94 7.45 17.26
C ALA A 70 -2.04 8.69 17.20
N HIS A 71 -2.57 9.83 16.75
CA HIS A 71 -1.78 10.93 16.20
C HIS A 71 -2.33 12.31 16.57
N GLU A 72 -1.49 13.33 16.48
CA GLU A 72 -1.88 14.73 16.75
C GLU A 72 -2.33 15.46 15.47
N ALA A 73 -2.06 14.87 14.31
CA ALA A 73 -2.45 15.35 12.99
C ALA A 73 -3.09 14.22 12.14
N SER A 74 -3.44 14.57 10.90
CA SER A 74 -4.11 13.67 9.95
C SER A 74 -3.34 12.35 9.80
N THR A 75 -4.03 11.22 10.00
CA THR A 75 -3.44 9.89 9.78
C THR A 75 -3.49 9.55 8.30
N THR A 76 -2.34 9.49 7.65
CA THR A 76 -2.21 9.41 6.19
C THR A 76 -2.28 7.98 5.66
N CYS A 77 -1.81 6.99 6.42
CA CYS A 77 -1.78 5.60 5.99
C CYS A 77 -1.93 4.63 7.17
N VAL A 78 -2.42 3.42 6.88
CA VAL A 78 -2.45 2.26 7.78
C VAL A 78 -2.01 1.01 7.04
N ALA A 79 -1.27 0.13 7.71
CA ALA A 79 -0.85 -1.14 7.17
C ALA A 79 -0.79 -2.22 8.26
N PHE A 80 -1.52 -3.32 8.09
CA PHE A 80 -1.36 -4.49 8.94
C PHE A 80 -0.03 -5.19 8.67
N ALA A 81 0.60 -5.65 9.73
CA ALA A 81 1.83 -6.42 9.67
C ALA A 81 1.56 -7.84 9.16
N PRO A 82 2.58 -8.52 8.62
CA PRO A 82 2.52 -9.94 8.34
C PRO A 82 2.06 -10.73 9.57
N HIS A 83 1.19 -11.71 9.36
CA HIS A 83 0.53 -12.44 10.45
C HIS A 83 1.48 -13.25 11.34
N GLN A 84 2.72 -13.48 10.88
CA GLN A 84 3.78 -14.12 11.64
C GLN A 84 4.26 -13.24 12.80
N TYR A 85 4.06 -11.92 12.73
CA TYR A 85 4.41 -10.97 13.79
C TYR A 85 3.30 -10.75 14.82
N GLY A 86 2.21 -11.51 14.73
CA GLY A 86 1.00 -11.26 15.51
C GLY A 86 0.08 -10.23 14.86
N LEU A 87 -0.98 -9.85 15.57
CA LEU A 87 -1.92 -8.85 15.09
C LEU A 87 -1.35 -7.47 15.43
N MET A 88 -0.66 -6.89 14.47
CA MET A 88 0.01 -5.60 14.61
C MET A 88 -0.33 -4.71 13.42
N LEU A 89 -0.47 -3.41 13.68
CA LEU A 89 -0.83 -2.38 12.71
C LEU A 89 0.16 -1.23 12.83
N ALA A 90 0.65 -0.73 11.70
CA ALA A 90 1.35 0.55 11.61
C ALA A 90 0.40 1.61 11.08
N SER A 91 0.54 2.83 11.59
CA SER A 91 -0.14 4.02 11.12
C SER A 91 0.86 5.15 10.95
N SER A 92 0.68 5.98 9.93
CA SER A 92 1.52 7.16 9.68
C SER A 92 0.71 8.43 9.75
N SER A 93 1.36 9.55 10.09
CA SER A 93 0.68 10.82 10.25
C SER A 93 1.48 12.01 9.73
N ALA A 94 0.75 13.07 9.42
CA ALA A 94 1.29 14.36 9.05
C ALA A 94 2.03 15.06 10.22
N ASP A 95 1.92 14.58 11.45
CA ASP A 95 2.70 15.08 12.61
C ASP A 95 4.17 14.63 12.59
N GLY A 96 4.53 13.71 11.69
CA GLY A 96 5.90 13.21 11.56
C GLY A 96 6.16 11.91 12.31
N ASP A 97 5.16 11.34 12.97
CA ASP A 97 5.28 10.10 13.75
C ASP A 97 4.71 8.89 13.02
N ILE A 98 5.16 7.71 13.45
CA ILE A 98 4.56 6.41 13.10
C ILE A 98 4.00 5.79 14.37
N GLY A 99 2.71 5.50 14.39
CA GLY A 99 2.06 4.77 15.47
C GLY A 99 2.11 3.27 15.19
N ILE A 100 2.41 2.48 16.23
CA ILE A 100 2.35 1.02 16.19
C ILE A 100 1.30 0.55 17.20
N LEU A 101 0.37 -0.26 16.73
CA LEU A 101 -0.68 -0.85 17.57
C LEU A 101 -0.54 -2.37 17.53
N ARG A 102 -0.43 -3.00 18.70
CA ARG A 102 -0.29 -4.46 18.86
C ARG A 102 -1.46 -5.00 19.67
N TYR A 103 -2.03 -6.10 19.23
CA TYR A 103 -3.02 -6.82 20.01
C TYR A 103 -2.34 -7.90 20.84
N ASP A 104 -2.50 -7.83 22.15
CA ASP A 104 -2.06 -8.86 23.07
C ASP A 104 -3.19 -9.89 23.25
N THR A 105 -2.95 -11.11 22.79
CA THR A 105 -3.92 -12.20 22.85
C THR A 105 -4.11 -12.77 24.26
N VAL A 106 -3.17 -12.54 25.18
CA VAL A 106 -3.25 -13.01 26.57
C VAL A 106 -4.13 -12.07 27.38
N THR A 107 -3.93 -10.77 27.25
CA THR A 107 -4.74 -9.76 27.96
C THR A 107 -6.02 -9.40 27.21
N GLY A 108 -6.09 -9.68 25.91
CA GLY A 108 -7.18 -9.31 25.03
C GLY A 108 -7.24 -7.81 24.74
N GLN A 109 -6.14 -7.08 24.97
CA GLN A 109 -6.08 -5.62 24.88
C GLN A 109 -5.16 -5.14 23.75
N TRP A 110 -5.48 -3.95 23.24
CA TRP A 110 -4.61 -3.24 22.30
C TRP A 110 -3.56 -2.42 23.07
N GLN A 111 -2.31 -2.55 22.66
CA GLN A 111 -1.16 -1.81 23.19
C GLN A 111 -0.60 -0.90 22.10
N SER A 112 -0.51 0.39 22.38
CA SER A 112 0.02 1.38 21.45
C SER A 112 1.43 1.80 21.82
N SER A 113 2.30 1.94 20.82
CA SER A 113 3.60 2.63 20.91
C SER A 113 3.79 3.56 19.72
N LYS A 114 4.81 4.42 19.78
CA LYS A 114 5.10 5.40 18.72
C LYS A 114 6.58 5.45 18.38
N ILE A 115 6.87 5.69 17.12
CA ILE A 115 8.19 6.08 16.61
C ILE A 115 8.13 7.59 16.40
N GLN A 116 8.69 8.33 17.35
CA GLN A 116 8.61 9.79 17.36
C GLN A 116 9.62 10.42 16.39
N LYS A 117 9.24 11.55 15.80
CA LYS A 117 10.09 12.37 14.90
C LYS A 117 10.70 11.53 13.77
N CYS A 118 9.89 10.65 13.21
CA CYS A 118 10.27 9.75 12.12
C CYS A 118 10.62 10.56 10.86
N HIS A 119 9.82 11.57 10.49
CA HIS A 119 10.09 12.51 9.40
C HIS A 119 9.74 13.94 9.83
N GLU A 120 10.57 14.92 9.43
CA GLU A 120 10.46 16.31 9.91
C GLU A 120 9.20 17.04 9.41
N GLN A 121 8.67 16.66 8.24
CA GLN A 121 7.54 17.35 7.59
C GLN A 121 6.30 16.46 7.45
N GLY A 122 6.20 15.38 8.23
CA GLY A 122 5.12 14.42 8.14
C GLY A 122 5.46 13.16 7.34
N VAL A 123 4.72 12.09 7.64
CA VAL A 123 4.84 10.77 7.04
C VAL A 123 3.62 10.53 6.16
N ASN A 124 3.83 10.15 4.90
CA ASN A 124 2.75 9.94 3.94
C ASN A 124 2.33 8.47 3.82
N SER A 125 3.28 7.54 3.97
CA SER A 125 3.02 6.11 3.79
C SER A 125 3.91 5.26 4.68
N VAL A 126 3.38 4.10 5.06
CA VAL A 126 4.08 3.01 5.75
C VAL A 126 3.79 1.68 5.08
N SER A 127 4.79 0.79 5.03
CA SER A 127 4.64 -0.57 4.52
C SER A 127 5.53 -1.53 5.31
N TRP A 128 5.03 -2.71 5.62
CA TRP A 128 5.79 -3.74 6.34
C TRP A 128 6.70 -4.52 5.42
N ALA A 129 7.87 -4.90 5.92
CA ALA A 129 8.69 -5.94 5.29
C ALA A 129 7.94 -7.29 5.32
N PRO A 130 8.22 -8.19 4.36
CA PRO A 130 7.57 -9.49 4.31
C PRO A 130 7.88 -10.31 5.56
N GLY A 131 6.84 -10.94 6.11
CA GLY A 131 6.98 -11.88 7.22
C GLY A 131 7.64 -13.16 6.75
N THR A 132 8.44 -13.76 7.62
CA THR A 132 9.05 -15.06 7.37
C THR A 132 8.53 -16.05 8.42
N ALA A 133 8.67 -17.35 8.14
CA ALA A 133 8.40 -18.39 9.14
C ALA A 133 9.46 -18.41 10.26
N ASP A 134 10.61 -17.78 10.01
CA ASP A 134 11.67 -17.64 11.00
C ASP A 134 11.28 -16.53 12.00
N LEU A 135 10.93 -16.95 13.21
CA LEU A 135 10.53 -16.04 14.29
C LEU A 135 11.69 -15.14 14.77
N SER A 136 12.94 -15.48 14.43
CA SER A 136 14.10 -14.63 14.69
C SER A 136 14.34 -13.57 13.62
N ALA A 137 13.57 -13.59 12.53
CA ALA A 137 13.72 -12.63 11.45
C ALA A 137 13.38 -11.21 11.95
N LYS A 138 14.21 -10.27 11.49
CA LYS A 138 14.09 -8.85 11.77
C LYS A 138 12.72 -8.32 11.34
N LYS A 139 11.96 -7.77 12.29
CA LYS A 139 10.71 -7.05 11.97
C LYS A 139 11.07 -5.66 11.48
N ARG A 140 10.79 -5.41 10.20
CA ARG A 140 11.10 -4.14 9.55
C ARG A 140 9.85 -3.50 8.96
N LEU A 141 9.87 -2.18 8.89
CA LEU A 141 8.90 -1.39 8.13
C LEU A 141 9.63 -0.30 7.35
N VAL A 142 9.05 0.12 6.23
CA VAL A 142 9.49 1.28 5.47
C VAL A 142 8.49 2.41 5.60
N SER A 143 8.99 3.64 5.67
CA SER A 143 8.19 4.87 5.66
C SER A 143 8.65 5.84 4.58
N ALA A 144 7.70 6.60 4.06
CA ALA A 144 7.92 7.69 3.11
C ALA A 144 7.43 9.01 3.71
N GLY A 145 8.23 10.07 3.61
CA GLY A 145 7.91 11.37 4.20
C GLY A 145 8.03 12.55 3.24
N ASN A 146 7.57 13.70 3.74
CA ASN A 146 7.74 15.01 3.09
C ASN A 146 9.16 15.59 3.28
N ASP A 147 10.06 14.89 3.97
CA ASP A 147 11.48 15.24 4.08
C ASP A 147 12.32 14.66 2.92
N ASN A 148 11.65 14.23 1.84
CA ASN A 148 12.23 13.63 0.62
C ASN A 148 12.94 12.29 0.87
N LYS A 149 12.75 11.68 2.04
CA LYS A 149 13.45 10.45 2.45
C LYS A 149 12.49 9.28 2.50
N VAL A 150 13.04 8.11 2.19
CA VAL A 150 12.46 6.83 2.52
C VAL A 150 13.30 6.22 3.64
N LYS A 151 12.69 5.80 4.74
CA LYS A 151 13.42 5.27 5.91
C LYS A 151 12.99 3.85 6.22
N ILE A 152 13.96 3.00 6.55
CA ILE A 152 13.71 1.64 7.05
C ILE A 152 13.89 1.66 8.55
N TRP A 153 12.91 1.11 9.25
CA TRP A 153 12.91 0.99 10.71
C TRP A 153 13.00 -0.47 11.10
N LEU A 154 13.81 -0.74 12.12
CA LEU A 154 14.01 -2.06 12.71
C LEU A 154 13.52 -2.05 14.14
N LEU A 155 12.69 -3.04 14.48
CA LEU A 155 12.31 -3.31 15.85
C LEU A 155 13.40 -4.12 16.54
N ASN A 156 13.82 -3.66 17.72
CA ASN A 156 14.56 -4.46 18.66
C ASN A 156 13.56 -5.25 19.54
N ASP A 157 13.49 -6.57 19.36
CA ASP A 157 12.54 -7.42 20.10
C ASP A 157 12.81 -7.46 21.62
N THR A 158 14.05 -7.18 22.05
CA THR A 158 14.42 -7.17 23.48
C THR A 158 13.95 -5.90 24.18
N THR A 159 14.13 -4.73 23.54
CA THR A 159 13.74 -3.43 24.14
C THR A 159 12.34 -2.98 23.72
N ASN A 160 11.76 -3.63 22.70
CA ASN A 160 10.54 -3.19 22.01
C ASN A 160 10.64 -1.78 21.41
N GLU A 161 11.86 -1.32 21.13
CA GLU A 161 12.10 -0.01 20.53
C GLU A 161 12.35 -0.11 19.04
N TRP A 162 11.88 0.90 18.31
CA TRP A 162 12.11 1.05 16.89
C TRP A 162 13.27 1.99 16.65
N THR A 163 14.19 1.60 15.77
CA THR A 163 15.35 2.42 15.40
C THR A 163 15.42 2.58 13.88
N CYS A 164 15.89 3.74 13.43
CA CYS A 164 16.12 3.98 12.01
C CYS A 164 17.35 3.19 11.57
N GLU A 165 17.15 2.13 10.79
CA GLU A 165 18.22 1.26 10.32
C GLU A 165 18.89 1.83 9.07
N LYS A 166 18.10 2.35 8.13
CA LYS A 166 18.60 2.93 6.87
C LYS A 166 17.79 4.14 6.45
N VAL A 167 18.48 5.09 5.81
CA VAL A 167 17.87 6.21 5.09
C VAL A 167 18.18 6.00 3.60
N LEU A 168 17.14 5.77 2.81
CA LEU A 168 17.23 5.56 1.38
C LEU A 168 17.00 6.91 0.68
N SER A 169 18.00 7.34 -0.08
CA SER A 169 17.98 8.59 -0.84
C SER A 169 17.73 8.30 -2.32
N GLY A 170 16.92 9.13 -2.96
CA GLY A 170 16.54 8.96 -4.36
C GLY A 170 15.48 9.95 -4.84
N HIS A 171 14.83 10.67 -3.92
CA HIS A 171 13.85 11.70 -4.23
C HIS A 171 14.38 13.11 -3.98
N THR A 172 13.88 14.06 -4.75
CA THR A 172 14.19 15.49 -4.64
C THR A 172 13.04 16.32 -4.08
N ASP A 173 11.87 15.70 -3.88
CA ASP A 173 10.65 16.30 -3.34
C ASP A 173 9.85 15.23 -2.56
N TYR A 174 8.67 15.59 -2.07
CA TYR A 174 7.86 14.79 -1.16
C TYR A 174 7.61 13.38 -1.70
N VAL A 175 7.94 12.38 -0.87
CA VAL A 175 7.70 10.97 -1.21
C VAL A 175 6.29 10.60 -0.80
N ARG A 176 5.45 10.20 -1.75
CA ARG A 176 4.02 9.93 -1.53
C ARG A 176 3.77 8.51 -1.06
N GLU A 177 4.45 7.53 -1.65
CA GLU A 177 4.30 6.13 -1.29
C GLU A 177 5.68 5.47 -1.20
N ALA A 178 5.82 4.56 -0.23
CA ALA A 178 6.85 3.53 -0.23
C ALA A 178 6.18 2.19 0.05
N SER A 179 6.36 1.24 -0.86
CA SER A 179 5.79 -0.11 -0.76
C SER A 179 6.92 -1.13 -0.72
N TRP A 180 6.93 -1.94 0.32
CA TRP A 180 7.84 -3.08 0.42
C TRP A 180 7.24 -4.26 -0.34
N CYS A 181 8.03 -4.93 -1.15
CA CYS A 181 7.61 -6.14 -1.85
C CYS A 181 7.20 -7.22 -0.83
N PRO A 182 5.99 -7.80 -0.94
CA PRO A 182 5.47 -8.76 0.04
C PRO A 182 6.16 -10.13 -0.05
N VAL A 183 7.10 -10.31 -0.97
CA VAL A 183 7.89 -11.54 -1.14
C VAL A 183 9.37 -11.23 -1.22
N THR A 184 10.19 -12.12 -0.65
CA THR A 184 11.64 -12.10 -0.79
C THR A 184 12.06 -12.87 -2.04
N ASN A 185 12.03 -12.20 -3.19
CA ASN A 185 12.42 -12.82 -4.45
C ASN A 185 13.94 -13.04 -4.49
N LYS A 186 14.37 -14.30 -4.68
CA LYS A 186 15.80 -14.70 -4.79
C LYS A 186 16.65 -14.26 -3.58
N GLY A 187 16.08 -14.24 -2.38
CA GLY A 187 16.80 -13.81 -1.17
C GLY A 187 17.08 -12.31 -1.12
N GLN A 188 16.26 -11.49 -1.80
CA GLN A 188 16.44 -10.05 -1.85
C GLN A 188 15.19 -9.34 -1.33
N HIS A 189 15.42 -8.23 -0.61
CA HIS A 189 14.36 -7.27 -0.33
C HIS A 189 14.27 -6.26 -1.46
N SER A 190 13.05 -5.88 -1.80
CA SER A 190 12.76 -4.83 -2.78
C SER A 190 11.74 -3.87 -2.21
N ILE A 191 11.99 -2.58 -2.38
CA ILE A 191 11.09 -1.50 -2.01
C ILE A 191 10.95 -0.61 -3.24
N VAL A 192 9.73 -0.18 -3.54
CA VAL A 192 9.46 0.86 -4.52
C VAL A 192 9.01 2.11 -3.81
N SER A 193 9.42 3.28 -4.29
CA SER A 193 8.88 4.56 -3.85
C SER A 193 8.57 5.47 -5.02
N CYS A 194 7.59 6.33 -4.82
CA CYS A 194 7.19 7.35 -5.78
C CYS A 194 6.84 8.67 -5.08
N GLY A 195 7.02 9.79 -5.77
CA GLY A 195 6.86 11.11 -5.17
C GLY A 195 6.40 12.20 -6.13
N ILE A 196 6.30 13.42 -5.58
CA ILE A 196 5.92 14.63 -6.32
C ILE A 196 6.95 15.02 -7.37
N ASP A 197 8.21 14.64 -7.17
CA ASP A 197 9.30 14.82 -8.12
C ASP A 197 9.16 14.00 -9.42
N GLY A 198 8.12 13.17 -9.52
CA GLY A 198 7.87 12.27 -10.65
C GLY A 198 8.80 11.07 -10.68
N ASN A 199 9.68 10.90 -9.70
CA ASN A 199 10.62 9.79 -9.68
C ASN A 199 9.93 8.52 -9.20
N LEU A 200 10.13 7.42 -9.93
CA LEU A 200 9.83 6.06 -9.51
C LEU A 200 11.15 5.37 -9.20
N VAL A 201 11.43 5.11 -7.92
CA VAL A 201 12.71 4.57 -7.46
C VAL A 201 12.52 3.17 -6.91
N LEU A 202 13.36 2.24 -7.38
CA LEU A 202 13.47 0.89 -6.83
C LEU A 202 14.70 0.81 -5.93
N PHE A 203 14.52 0.40 -4.69
CA PHE A 203 15.58 0.04 -3.78
C PHE A 203 15.62 -1.48 -3.62
N ARG A 204 16.81 -2.07 -3.76
CA ARG A 204 16.97 -3.53 -3.70
C ARG A 204 18.24 -3.91 -2.97
N THR A 205 18.17 -4.96 -2.16
CA THR A 205 19.35 -5.56 -1.55
C THR A 205 20.03 -6.54 -2.51
N ALA A 206 21.36 -6.64 -2.44
CA ALA A 206 22.08 -7.68 -3.19
C ALA A 206 21.77 -9.08 -2.65
N ASN A 207 21.76 -9.20 -1.32
CA ASN A 207 21.33 -10.36 -0.55
C ASN A 207 20.72 -9.85 0.76
N ILE A 208 19.79 -10.60 1.35
CA ILE A 208 19.18 -10.33 2.65
C ILE A 208 20.21 -10.32 3.79
N GLU A 209 21.29 -11.10 3.64
CA GLU A 209 22.35 -11.22 4.65
C GLU A 209 23.28 -10.01 4.67
N THR A 210 23.61 -9.44 3.50
CA THR A 210 24.52 -8.29 3.41
C THR A 210 23.82 -6.98 3.76
N ASP A 211 22.50 -6.92 3.54
CA ASP A 211 21.65 -5.74 3.80
C ASP A 211 22.19 -4.45 3.14
N GLU A 212 22.91 -4.61 2.03
CA GLU A 212 23.41 -3.51 1.22
C GLU A 212 22.35 -3.09 0.21
N TRP A 213 21.77 -1.91 0.43
CA TRP A 213 20.72 -1.34 -0.40
C TRP A 213 21.29 -0.55 -1.59
N LYS A 214 20.83 -0.88 -2.79
CA LYS A 214 21.11 -0.14 -4.02
C LYS A 214 19.84 0.50 -4.54
N SER A 215 19.92 1.76 -4.94
CA SER A 215 18.82 2.47 -5.59
C SER A 215 18.97 2.41 -7.12
N LYS A 216 17.84 2.35 -7.81
CA LYS A 216 17.74 2.46 -9.26
C LYS A 216 16.51 3.29 -9.60
N LEU A 217 16.71 4.39 -10.33
CA LEU A 217 15.61 5.13 -10.93
C LEU A 217 15.02 4.30 -12.07
N LEU A 218 13.75 3.93 -11.96
CA LEU A 218 13.02 3.19 -12.98
C LEU A 218 12.44 4.12 -14.04
N GLU A 219 11.88 5.23 -13.61
CA GLU A 219 11.33 6.27 -14.48
C GLU A 219 11.36 7.62 -13.77
N LYS A 220 11.52 8.68 -14.56
CA LYS A 220 11.13 10.04 -14.19
C LYS A 220 9.90 10.45 -15.01
N ALA A 221 8.74 10.39 -14.38
CA ALA A 221 7.47 10.75 -14.98
C ALA A 221 7.37 12.29 -15.15
N PRO A 222 6.63 12.77 -16.17
CA PRO A 222 6.42 14.21 -16.36
C PRO A 222 5.46 14.82 -15.33
N CYS A 223 4.77 14.01 -14.54
CA CYS A 223 3.78 14.41 -13.55
C CYS A 223 4.07 13.76 -12.17
N PRO A 224 3.50 14.31 -11.08
CA PRO A 224 3.57 13.71 -9.76
C PRO A 224 3.04 12.27 -9.74
N LEU A 225 3.69 11.43 -8.94
CA LEU A 225 3.26 10.05 -8.69
C LEU A 225 2.65 9.92 -7.28
N TYR A 226 1.51 9.24 -7.17
CA TYR A 226 0.75 9.15 -5.92
C TYR A 226 0.86 7.78 -5.24
N HIS A 227 0.70 6.69 -6.00
CA HIS A 227 0.82 5.34 -5.44
C HIS A 227 1.68 4.43 -6.32
N ALA A 228 2.45 3.60 -5.65
CA ALA A 228 3.22 2.50 -6.23
C ALA A 228 2.97 1.24 -5.39
N SER A 229 2.57 0.13 -6.02
CA SER A 229 2.23 -1.11 -5.30
C SER A 229 2.70 -2.35 -6.03
N PHE A 230 3.37 -3.23 -5.30
CA PHE A 230 3.73 -4.56 -5.79
C PHE A 230 2.51 -5.49 -5.84
N SER A 231 2.48 -6.32 -6.88
CA SER A 231 1.62 -7.51 -6.87
C SER A 231 1.96 -8.44 -5.69
N PRO A 232 1.01 -9.26 -5.21
CA PRO A 232 1.27 -10.22 -4.12
C PRO A 232 2.41 -11.20 -4.39
N CYS A 233 2.68 -11.53 -5.65
CA CYS A 233 3.80 -12.39 -6.06
C CYS A 233 5.10 -11.61 -6.36
N GLY A 234 5.12 -10.29 -6.14
CA GLY A 234 6.27 -9.41 -6.37
C GLY A 234 6.76 -9.32 -7.82
N SER A 235 6.00 -9.84 -8.78
CA SER A 235 6.42 -9.92 -10.20
C SER A 235 6.00 -8.69 -11.02
N PHE A 236 4.95 -8.01 -10.58
CA PHE A 236 4.44 -6.79 -11.19
C PHE A 236 4.45 -5.64 -10.20
N LEU A 237 4.52 -4.44 -10.75
CA LEU A 237 4.37 -3.18 -10.04
C LEU A 237 3.32 -2.36 -10.78
N SER A 238 2.39 -1.78 -10.01
CA SER A 238 1.43 -0.78 -10.50
C SER A 238 1.84 0.59 -9.99
N VAL A 239 1.78 1.59 -10.86
CA VAL A 239 2.11 2.98 -10.53
C VAL A 239 1.01 3.88 -11.05
N SER A 240 0.57 4.81 -10.21
CA SER A 240 -0.45 5.82 -10.54
C SER A 240 0.12 7.22 -10.38
N GLY A 241 -0.20 8.08 -11.33
CA GLY A 241 0.20 9.49 -11.35
C GLY A 241 -0.98 10.44 -11.51
N ASP A 242 -0.65 11.72 -11.59
CA ASP A 242 -1.61 12.81 -11.79
C ASP A 242 -2.24 12.83 -13.20
N ASP A 243 -1.66 12.08 -14.14
CA ASP A 243 -2.16 11.92 -15.51
C ASP A 243 -3.42 11.03 -15.61
N ASN A 244 -4.00 10.62 -14.48
CA ASN A 244 -5.13 9.68 -14.36
C ASN A 244 -4.86 8.31 -15.00
N MET A 245 -3.59 7.97 -15.24
CA MET A 245 -3.20 6.70 -15.83
C MET A 245 -2.56 5.80 -14.79
N ILE A 246 -2.81 4.50 -14.95
CA ILE A 246 -2.05 3.46 -14.27
C ILE A 246 -1.06 2.88 -15.30
N THR A 247 0.20 2.80 -14.89
CA THR A 247 1.24 2.07 -15.61
C THR A 247 1.59 0.79 -14.86
N ILE A 248 1.74 -0.29 -15.63
CA ILE A 248 2.13 -1.59 -15.10
C ILE A 248 3.55 -1.87 -15.54
N TRP A 249 4.34 -2.39 -14.61
CA TRP A 249 5.74 -2.74 -14.81
C TRP A 249 5.94 -4.21 -14.45
N ARG A 250 6.87 -4.86 -15.16
CA ARG A 250 7.31 -6.22 -14.84
C ARG A 250 8.82 -6.31 -14.92
N GLU A 251 9.39 -7.18 -14.10
CA GLU A 251 10.81 -7.50 -14.18
C GLU A 251 11.06 -8.54 -15.29
N ASN A 252 12.04 -8.29 -16.16
CA ASN A 252 12.48 -9.26 -17.17
C ASN A 252 13.51 -10.24 -16.58
N LEU A 253 13.89 -11.26 -17.36
CA LEU A 253 14.87 -12.27 -16.91
C LEU A 253 16.26 -11.69 -16.59
N GLN A 254 16.58 -10.51 -17.10
CA GLN A 254 17.83 -9.79 -16.87
C GLN A 254 17.78 -8.91 -15.60
N GLY A 255 16.67 -8.92 -14.86
CA GLY A 255 16.49 -8.10 -13.65
C GLY A 255 16.19 -6.63 -13.93
N GLN A 256 15.75 -6.30 -15.15
CA GLN A 256 15.34 -4.95 -15.52
C GLN A 256 13.82 -4.84 -15.48
N TRP A 257 13.33 -3.77 -14.86
CA TRP A 257 11.92 -3.44 -14.87
C TRP A 257 11.56 -2.71 -16.15
N ILE A 258 10.57 -3.24 -16.87
CA ILE A 258 10.06 -2.70 -18.12
C ILE A 258 8.57 -2.40 -17.98
N LYS A 259 8.13 -1.32 -18.63
CA LYS A 259 6.70 -1.02 -18.77
C LYS A 259 6.02 -2.09 -19.60
N VAL A 260 4.88 -2.57 -19.14
CA VAL A 260 3.99 -3.43 -19.92
C VAL A 260 3.22 -2.55 -20.89
N PRO A 261 3.37 -2.74 -22.21
CA PRO A 261 2.64 -1.95 -23.19
C PRO A 261 1.13 -2.23 -23.09
N ARG A 262 0.32 -1.21 -23.36
CA ARG A 262 -1.13 -1.38 -23.45
C ARG A 262 -1.46 -2.07 -24.76
N GLU A 263 -2.17 -3.20 -24.70
CA GLU A 263 -2.83 -3.72 -25.90
C GLU A 263 -4.00 -2.80 -26.24
N ASN A 264 -3.88 -2.04 -27.33
CA ASN A 264 -5.04 -1.41 -27.95
C ASN A 264 -5.89 -2.52 -28.58
N LYS A 265 -6.92 -2.99 -27.88
CA LYS A 265 -8.01 -3.74 -28.51
C LYS A 265 -8.88 -2.75 -29.29
N GLU A 266 -8.37 -2.26 -30.40
CA GLU A 266 -9.25 -1.84 -31.49
C GLU A 266 -9.89 -3.14 -32.02
N ARG A 267 -11.15 -3.34 -31.66
CA ARG A 267 -12.00 -4.30 -32.36
C ARG A 267 -12.08 -3.79 -33.80
N GLU A 268 -11.31 -4.36 -34.71
CA GLU A 268 -11.63 -4.35 -36.13
C GLU A 268 -12.99 -5.04 -36.28
N GLY A 269 -14.05 -4.24 -36.18
CA GLY A 269 -15.39 -4.63 -36.54
C GLY A 269 -15.42 -4.93 -38.02
N MET A 270 -15.38 -6.22 -38.34
CA MET A 270 -15.90 -6.87 -39.53
C MET A 270 -16.69 -5.92 -40.43
N ASN A 271 -16.02 -5.37 -41.45
CA ASN A 271 -16.69 -4.79 -42.60
C ASN A 271 -17.14 -5.95 -43.50
N ALA A 272 -18.16 -6.69 -43.04
CA ALA A 272 -18.92 -7.63 -43.85
C ALA A 272 -20.21 -6.92 -44.26
N GLY A 273 -20.09 -5.92 -45.15
CA GLY A 273 -21.20 -5.35 -45.88
C GLY A 273 -21.76 -6.38 -46.86
N GLY A 274 -22.62 -7.26 -46.38
CA GLY A 274 -23.47 -8.11 -47.20
C GLY A 274 -24.46 -7.25 -47.98
N ALA A 275 -24.12 -6.90 -49.20
CA ALA A 275 -25.04 -6.31 -50.15
C ALA A 275 -26.09 -7.36 -50.56
N VAL A 276 -27.27 -7.30 -49.96
CA VAL A 276 -28.49 -7.95 -50.47
C VAL A 276 -29.37 -6.86 -51.04
N GLY A 277 -29.16 -6.54 -52.32
CA GLY A 277 -30.06 -5.68 -53.11
C GLY A 277 -31.23 -6.49 -53.63
N GLY A 278 -32.30 -6.58 -52.85
CA GLY A 278 -33.61 -7.08 -53.29
C GLY A 278 -34.30 -6.07 -54.19
N GLY A 279 -34.79 -6.54 -55.34
CA GLY A 279 -35.42 -5.74 -56.38
C GLY A 279 -36.72 -5.06 -55.97
N GLY A 280 -36.95 -3.89 -56.57
CA GLY A 280 -38.23 -3.19 -56.59
C GLY A 280 -38.43 -2.58 -57.98
N ALA A 281 -39.40 -3.12 -58.71
CA ALA A 281 -39.81 -2.68 -60.04
C ALA A 281 -40.71 -1.43 -59.98
N GLN A 282 -40.53 -0.53 -60.95
CA GLN A 282 -41.43 0.47 -61.54
C GLN A 282 -40.53 1.22 -62.55
N ARG A 283 -40.80 1.38 -63.85
CA ARG A 283 -41.96 1.25 -64.72
C ARG A 283 -41.45 0.84 -66.11
#